data_AF-A0A5D0PED3-F1
#
_entry.id   AF-A0A5D0PED3-F1
#
_cell.length_a   1.000
_cell.length_b   1.000
_cell.length_c   1.000
_cell.angle_alpha   90.00
_cell.angle_beta   90.00
_cell.angle_gamma   90.00
#
_symmetry.space_group_name_H-M   'P 1'
#
loop_
_entity.id
_entity.type
_entity.pdbx_description
1 polymer ?
#
loop_
_entity_poly.entity_id
_entity_poly.type
_entity_poly.pdbx_seq_one_letter_code
_entity_poly.pdbx_strand_id
1 'polypeptide(L)' 'MLEWASQGGQFLVLRAGSSGRYEEIGRGRYNHARAVWMALMVAFENEHRCEDPDDAAIEGRRDEVQERQERAG' A
#
# COMPACT_ATOMS: atom_id res chain seq x y z
N MET A 1 -2.12 -1.71 8.57
CA MET A 1 -0.71 -1.48 8.95
C MET A 1 0.06 -2.79 8.91
N LEU A 2 1.26 -2.76 8.32
CA LEU A 2 2.18 -3.90 8.23
C LEU A 2 3.40 -3.63 9.12
N GLU A 3 4.01 -4.68 9.70
CA GLU A 3 5.21 -4.60 10.53
C GLU A 3 6.23 -5.73 10.29
N TRP A 4 7.50 -5.48 10.65
CA TRP A 4 8.60 -6.46 10.56
C TRP A 4 9.02 -6.94 11.95
N ALA A 5 9.26 -8.24 12.05
CA ALA A 5 9.95 -8.82 13.21
C ALA A 5 11.09 -9.74 12.74
N SER A 6 12.05 -10.00 13.64
CA SER A 6 13.06 -11.03 13.41
C SER A 6 13.16 -12.00 14.58
N GLN A 7 13.32 -13.28 14.27
CA GLN A 7 13.44 -14.35 15.27
C GLN A 7 14.32 -15.46 14.71
N GLY A 8 15.38 -15.83 15.44
CA GLY A 8 16.21 -16.99 15.09
C GLY A 8 16.83 -16.95 13.69
N GLY A 9 17.20 -15.76 13.18
CA GLY A 9 17.76 -15.59 11.83
C GLY A 9 16.73 -15.60 10.70
N GLN A 10 15.44 -15.60 11.03
CA GLN A 10 14.34 -15.42 10.10
C GLN A 10 13.69 -14.05 10.30
N PHE A 11 13.11 -13.53 9.23
CA PHE A 11 12.30 -12.32 9.21
C PHE A 11 10.84 -12.71 9.03
N LEU A 12 9.97 -12.08 9.81
CA LEU A 12 8.54 -12.26 9.77
C LEU A 12 7.87 -10.97 9.30
N VAL A 13 6.85 -11.13 8.46
CA VAL A 13 5.98 -10.04 8.03
C VAL A 13 4.66 -10.19 8.77
N LEU A 14 4.29 -9.15 9.50
CA LEU A 14 3.13 -9.13 10.38
C LEU A 14 2.09 -8.12 9.86
N ARG A 15 0.81 -8.47 9.99
CA ARG A 15 -0.31 -7.55 9.79
C ARG A 15 -1.00 -7.27 11.12
N ALA A 16 -1.23 -6.00 11.42
CA ALA A 16 -2.01 -5.63 12.59
C ALA A 16 -3.48 -6.01 12.36
N GLY A 17 -4.02 -6.85 13.25
CA GLY A 17 -5.44 -7.20 13.31
C GLY A 17 -6.25 -6.24 14.18
N SER A 18 -7.56 -6.31 14.06
CA SER A 18 -8.51 -5.42 14.76
C SER A 18 -8.49 -5.50 16.28
N SER A 19 -7.97 -6.60 16.84
CA SER A 19 -7.91 -6.83 18.30
C SER A 19 -6.57 -6.42 18.94
N GLY A 20 -5.74 -5.62 18.26
CA GLY A 20 -4.38 -5.31 18.71
C GLY A 20 -3.45 -6.54 18.70
N ARG A 21 -3.83 -7.60 18.01
CA ARG A 21 -3.00 -8.79 17.78
C ARG A 21 -2.37 -8.69 16.41
N TYR A 22 -1.19 -9.29 16.27
CA TYR A 22 -0.50 -9.39 15.00
C TYR A 22 -0.72 -10.78 14.41
N GLU A 23 -1.04 -10.82 13.12
CA GLU A 23 -1.11 -12.03 12.32
C GLU A 23 0.17 -12.16 11.48
N GLU A 24 0.82 -13.32 11.51
CA GLU A 24 1.92 -13.63 10.61
C GLU A 24 1.37 -13.93 9.22
N ILE A 25 1.80 -13.13 8.24
CA ILE A 25 1.35 -13.27 6.85
C ILE A 25 2.52 -13.57 5.90
N GLY A 26 3.73 -13.73 6.43
CA GLY A 26 4.90 -14.12 5.67
C GLY A 26 6.13 -14.35 6.54
N ARG A 27 7.05 -15.18 6.06
CA ARG A 27 8.30 -15.53 6.76
C ARG A 27 9.38 -15.92 5.77
N GLY A 28 10.64 -15.61 6.10
CA GLY A 28 11.77 -16.18 5.37
C GLY A 28 13.12 -15.58 5.76
N ARG A 29 14.16 -15.92 4.98
CA ARG A 29 15.43 -15.17 5.01
C ARG A 29 15.19 -13.75 4.49
N TYR A 30 16.07 -12.82 4.83
CA TYR A 30 15.91 -11.39 4.53
C TYR A 30 15.40 -11.10 3.12
N ASN A 31 16.05 -11.63 2.08
CA ASN A 31 15.67 -11.36 0.70
C ASN A 31 14.25 -11.87 0.35
N HIS A 32 13.86 -13.02 0.90
CA HIS A 32 12.54 -13.58 0.68
C HIS A 32 11.47 -12.78 1.44
N ALA A 33 11.70 -12.49 2.72
CA ALA A 33 10.79 -11.68 3.53
C ALA A 33 10.63 -10.26 2.95
N ARG A 34 11.69 -9.67 2.41
CA ARG A 34 11.65 -8.38 1.70
C ARG A 34 10.79 -8.42 0.46
N ALA A 35 10.88 -9.48 -0.34
CA ALA A 35 10.05 -9.63 -1.53
C ALA A 35 8.56 -9.73 -1.16
N VAL A 36 8.24 -10.55 -0.14
CA VAL A 36 6.88 -10.69 0.39
C VAL A 36 6.35 -9.36 0.93
N TRP A 37 7.17 -8.64 1.70
CA TRP A 37 6.82 -7.31 2.21
C TRP A 37 6.49 -6.32 1.10
N MET A 38 7.34 -6.20 0.07
CA MET A 38 7.09 -5.24 -1.01
C MET A 38 5.80 -5.57 -1.77
N ALA A 39 5.52 -6.84 -2.03
CA ALA A 39 4.27 -7.26 -2.66
C ALA A 39 3.04 -6.86 -1.80
N LEU A 40 3.13 -7.05 -0.49
CA LEU A 40 2.05 -6.70 0.45
C LEU A 40 1.87 -5.19 0.59
N MET A 41 2.95 -4.41 0.57
CA MET A 41 2.87 -2.95 0.58
C MET A 41 2.17 -2.41 -0.66
N VAL A 42 2.49 -2.92 -1.86
CA VAL A 42 1.81 -2.53 -3.10
C VAL A 42 0.32 -2.87 -3.04
N ALA A 43 -0.02 -4.06 -2.53
CA ALA A 43 -1.43 -4.45 -2.35
C ALA A 43 -2.15 -3.56 -1.33
N PHE A 44 -1.51 -3.27 -0.20
CA PHE A 44 -2.06 -2.41 0.85
C PHE A 44 -2.26 -0.97 0.35
N GLU A 45 -1.28 -0.41 -0.36
CA GLU A 45 -1.38 0.90 -0.99
C GLU A 45 -2.51 0.93 -2.03
N ASN A 46 -2.65 -0.08 -2.89
CA ASN A 46 -3.75 -0.12 -3.85
C ASN A 46 -5.13 -0.24 -3.18
N GLU A 47 -5.22 -0.98 -2.08
CA GLU A 47 -6.45 -1.12 -1.30
C GLU A 47 -6.85 0.20 -0.62
N HIS A 48 -5.88 0.96 -0.10
CA HIS A 48 -6.12 2.21 0.62
C HIS A 48 -6.07 3.46 -0.27
N ARG A 49 -5.54 3.38 -1.50
CA ARG A 49 -5.56 4.48 -2.50
C ARG A 49 -6.98 4.83 -2.95
N CYS A 50 -7.93 3.89 -2.83
CA CYS A 50 -9.35 4.18 -3.07
C CYS A 50 -10.03 4.92 -1.90
N GLU A 51 -9.39 5.02 -0.73
CA GLU A 51 -9.96 5.64 0.46
C GLU A 51 -9.38 7.04 0.76
N ASP A 52 -8.33 7.47 0.05
CA ASP A 52 -7.80 8.84 0.16
C ASP A 52 -8.58 9.79 -0.77
N PRO A 53 -9.43 10.68 -0.23
CA PRO A 53 -10.23 11.62 -1.05
C PRO A 53 -9.37 12.65 -1.80
N ASP A 54 -8.09 12.80 -1.43
CA ASP A 54 -7.17 13.74 -2.05
C ASP A 54 -6.71 13.28 -3.45
N ASP A 55 -6.60 11.97 -3.70
CA ASP A 55 -6.21 11.46 -5.02
C ASP A 55 -7.35 11.59 -6.05
N ALA A 56 -8.60 11.40 -5.63
CA ALA A 56 -9.78 11.65 -6.48
C ALA A 56 -9.90 13.12 -6.91
N ALA A 57 -9.47 14.06 -6.05
CA ALA A 57 -9.48 15.49 -6.36
C ALA A 57 -8.40 15.89 -7.39
N ILE A 58 -7.30 15.15 -7.47
CA ILE A 58 -6.23 15.39 -8.46
C ILE A 58 -6.67 14.92 -9.85
N GLU A 59 -7.39 13.80 -9.93
CA GLU A 59 -7.91 13.28 -11.20
C GLU A 59 -9.02 14.20 -11.77
N GLY A 60 -9.98 14.63 -10.95
CA GLY A 60 -11.02 15.58 -11.39
C GLY A 60 -10.49 16.94 -11.87
N ARG A 61 -9.37 17.42 -11.31
CA ARG A 61 -8.71 18.65 -11.78
C ARG A 61 -7.98 18.50 -13.12
N ARG A 62 -7.57 17.29 -13.49
CA ARG A 62 -6.95 17.03 -14.80
C ARG A 62 -7.99 17.07 -15.91
N ASP A 63 -9.17 16.49 -15.67
CA ASP A 63 -10.26 16.45 -16.63
C ASP A 63 -10.80 17.87 -16.91
N GLU A 64 -10.97 18.70 -15.87
CA GLU A 64 -11.39 20.11 -16.05
C GLU A 64 -10.36 20.96 -16.82
N VAL A 65 -9.06 20.71 -16.65
CA VAL A 65 -8.01 21.44 -17.37
C VAL A 65 -7.98 21.04 -18.84
N GLN A 66 -8.20 19.76 -19.14
CA GLN A 66 -8.25 19.27 -20.51
C GLN A 66 -9.48 19.80 -21.26
N GLU A 67 -10.65 19.78 -20.63
CA GLU A 67 -11.89 20.30 -21.25
C GLU A 67 -11.83 21.82 -21.52
N ARG A 68 -11.14 22.58 -20.65
CA ARG A 68 -10.90 24.02 -20.85
C ARG A 68 -9.95 24.30 -22.01
N GLN A 69 -8.97 23.42 -22.26
CA GLN A 69 -8.06 23.57 -23.40
C GLN A 69 -8.75 23.23 -24.72
N GLU A 70 -9.65 22.25 -24.72
CA GLU A 70 -10.43 21.87 -25.91
C GLU A 70 -11.49 22.90 -26.30
N ARG A 71 -12.08 23.63 -25.34
CA ARG A 71 -13.02 24.74 -25.64
C ARG A 71 -12.33 26.03 -26.10
N ALA A 72 -11.02 26.15 -25.90
CA ALA A 72 -10.24 27.36 -26.17
C ALA A 72 -9.42 27.28 -27.48
N GLY A 73 -9.44 26.15 -28.18
CA GLY A 73 -8.88 25.96 -29.53
C GLY A 73 -9.96 25.96 -30.60
#